data_AF-A0A7V5UJA5-F1
#
_entry.id   AF-A0A7V5UJA5-F1
#
_cell.length_a   1.000
_cell.length_b   1.000
_cell.length_c   1.000
_cell.angle_alpha   90.00
_cell.angle_beta   90.00
_cell.angle_gamma   90.00
#
_symmetry.space_group_name_H-M   'P 1'
#
loop_
_entity.id
_entity.type
_entity.pdbx_description
1 polymer ?
#
loop_
_entity_poly.entity_id
_entity_poly.type
_entity_poly.pdbx_seq_one_letter_code
_entity_poly.pdbx_strand_id
1 'polypeptide(L)'
;MKVIDGTIARELQLYGEMHRFIPILAHWRGARCKEVVTHHRARRFGQTKYGLSRTIRVLLDLVTVHFMLRYAARPMQWFGLLGLASGSVAVAALAAVVVMKWAWATDMTGNPLLLVSVLATILAVQFVSLGILGETTARIYFQTRGIAPYAVRSVRNVREEGRRRLQEETADAAWKPAGRSHGVGPKQAA
;
A
#
# COMPACT_ATOMS: atom_id res chain seq x y z
N MET A 1 15.36 9.64 -18.06
CA MET A 1 14.27 10.64 -18.08
C MET A 1 12.95 9.88 -18.05
N LYS A 2 11.97 10.30 -17.23
CA LYS A 2 10.62 9.71 -17.19
C LYS A 2 9.65 10.73 -17.77
N VAL A 3 8.78 10.31 -18.68
CA VAL A 3 7.75 11.16 -19.29
C VAL A 3 6.40 10.55 -18.92
N ILE A 4 5.48 11.38 -18.42
CA ILE A 4 4.19 10.97 -17.89
C ILE A 4 3.14 11.93 -18.44
N ASP A 5 1.99 11.41 -18.83
CA ASP A 5 0.86 12.24 -19.25
C ASP A 5 0.36 13.13 -18.09
N GLY A 6 0.02 14.38 -18.42
CA GLY A 6 -0.42 15.36 -17.43
C GLY A 6 -1.72 14.98 -16.72
N THR A 7 -2.61 14.20 -17.33
CA THR A 7 -3.81 13.68 -16.65
C THR A 7 -3.44 12.73 -15.52
N ILE A 8 -2.57 11.76 -15.78
CA ILE A 8 -2.12 10.79 -14.76
C ILE A 8 -1.25 11.46 -13.70
N ALA A 9 -0.40 12.42 -14.09
CA ALA A 9 0.40 13.19 -13.15
C ALA A 9 -0.46 13.94 -12.11
N ARG A 10 -1.66 14.40 -12.50
CA ARG A 10 -2.60 15.10 -11.62
C ARG A 10 -3.35 14.17 -10.66
N GLU A 11 -3.53 12.91 -11.03
CA GLU A 11 -4.19 11.90 -10.18
C GLU A 11 -3.24 11.24 -9.16
N LEU A 12 -1.94 11.38 -9.36
CA LEU A 12 -0.91 10.80 -8.50
C LEU A 12 -0.74 11.61 -7.21
N GLN A 13 -1.24 11.08 -6.10
CA GLN A 13 -0.90 11.60 -4.77
C GLN A 13 0.47 11.07 -4.34
N LEU A 14 1.49 11.92 -4.45
CA LEU A 14 2.85 11.60 -4.03
C LEU A 14 3.05 11.99 -2.56
N TYR A 15 3.30 11.01 -1.69
CA TYR A 15 3.67 11.22 -0.30
C TYR A 15 5.18 10.95 -0.09
N GLY A 16 5.94 11.93 0.39
CA GLY A 16 7.35 11.76 0.82
C GLY A 16 8.27 11.08 -0.22
N GLU A 17 8.92 9.98 0.17
CA GLU A 17 9.85 9.18 -0.65
C GLU A 17 9.18 8.40 -1.81
N MET A 18 7.85 8.51 -1.99
CA MET A 18 7.11 7.78 -3.03
C MET A 18 7.43 8.20 -4.47
N HIS A 19 8.24 9.26 -4.67
CA HIS A 19 8.75 9.66 -5.99
C HIS A 19 9.49 8.52 -6.72
N ARG A 20 10.01 7.53 -5.99
CA ARG A 20 10.63 6.32 -6.58
C ARG A 20 9.59 5.39 -7.22
N PHE A 21 8.36 5.36 -6.69
CA PHE A 21 7.29 4.43 -7.07
C PHE A 21 6.28 5.01 -8.06
N ILE A 22 6.56 6.18 -8.65
CA ILE A 22 5.72 6.81 -9.68
C ILE A 22 5.29 5.82 -10.79
N PRO A 23 6.18 4.97 -11.36
CA PRO A 23 5.76 4.04 -12.42
C PRO A 23 4.71 3.03 -11.95
N ILE A 24 4.87 2.51 -10.74
CA ILE A 24 3.94 1.53 -10.14
C ILE A 24 2.60 2.19 -9.84
N LEU A 25 2.62 3.37 -9.23
CA LEU A 25 1.41 4.14 -8.94
C LEU A 25 0.67 4.53 -10.22
N ALA A 26 1.40 4.97 -11.25
CA ALA A 26 0.84 5.31 -12.56
C ALA A 26 0.19 4.09 -13.21
N HIS A 27 0.87 2.94 -13.18
CA HIS A 27 0.31 1.69 -13.69
C HIS A 27 -0.96 1.29 -12.95
N TRP A 28 -0.99 1.46 -11.63
CA TRP A 28 -2.16 1.17 -10.80
C TRP A 28 -3.35 2.09 -11.09
N ARG A 29 -3.08 3.33 -11.50
CA ARG A 29 -4.08 4.28 -12.05
C ARG A 29 -4.49 3.97 -13.49
N GLY A 30 -3.99 2.89 -14.10
CA GLY A 30 -4.36 2.46 -15.45
C GLY A 30 -3.44 3.00 -16.55
N ALA A 31 -2.29 3.58 -16.22
CA ALA A 31 -1.29 3.97 -17.20
C ALA A 31 -0.68 2.74 -17.89
N ARG A 32 -0.46 2.85 -19.20
CA ARG A 32 0.38 1.91 -19.94
C ARG A 32 1.82 2.41 -19.88
N CYS A 33 2.66 1.72 -19.12
CA CYS A 33 4.08 2.03 -19.03
C CYS A 33 4.85 1.28 -20.12
N LYS A 34 5.76 1.98 -20.82
CA LYS A 34 6.69 1.39 -21.78
C LYS A 34 8.10 1.83 -21.42
N GLU A 35 9.02 0.88 -21.37
CA GLU A 35 10.44 1.16 -21.19
C GLU A 35 11.11 1.32 -22.55
N VAL A 36 11.96 2.33 -22.68
CA VAL A 36 12.75 2.57 -23.89
C VAL A 36 14.21 2.28 -23.54
N VAL A 37 14.77 1.26 -24.19
CA VAL A 37 16.18 0.88 -24.01
C VAL A 37 17.05 2.06 -24.40
N THR A 38 17.92 2.48 -23.49
CA THR A 38 18.90 3.55 -23.74
C THR A 38 20.30 2.99 -23.51
N HIS A 39 21.23 3.36 -24.39
CA HIS A 39 22.62 2.93 -24.26
C HIS A 39 23.29 3.65 -23.09
N HIS A 40 23.52 2.92 -22.01
CA HIS A 40 24.32 3.39 -20.88
C HIS A 40 25.77 2.97 -21.08
N ARG A 41 26.68 3.95 -21.14
CA ARG A 41 28.13 3.68 -21.22
C ARG A 41 28.64 3.26 -19.83
N ALA A 42 29.56 2.29 -19.81
CA ALA A 42 30.19 1.84 -18.57
C ALA A 42 30.90 3.01 -17.86
N ARG A 43 30.73 3.09 -16.55
CA ARG A 43 31.38 4.11 -15.72
C ARG A 43 32.88 3.85 -15.69
N ARG A 44 33.68 4.84 -16.09
CA ARG A 44 35.15 4.72 -16.17
C ARG A 44 35.88 4.97 -14.84
N PHE A 45 35.25 5.72 -13.91
CA PHE A 45 35.87 6.12 -12.65
C PHE A 45 34.87 6.17 -11.47
N GLY A 46 35.37 5.84 -10.27
CA GLY A 46 34.64 5.93 -8.99
C GLY A 46 33.87 4.66 -8.59
N GLN A 47 33.61 4.49 -7.30
CA GLN A 47 32.85 3.36 -6.76
C GLN A 47 31.33 3.59 -6.88
N THR A 48 30.57 2.50 -6.97
CA THR A 48 29.11 2.53 -7.02
C THR A 48 28.53 2.93 -5.66
N LYS A 49 27.72 3.99 -5.61
CA LYS A 49 26.93 4.38 -4.43
C LYS A 49 25.73 3.45 -4.16
N TYR A 50 25.63 2.34 -4.88
CA TYR A 50 24.57 1.34 -4.71
C TYR A 50 25.07 0.26 -3.75
N GLY A 51 24.77 0.44 -2.46
CA GLY A 51 25.03 -0.56 -1.44
C GLY A 51 23.86 -1.53 -1.29
N LEU A 52 24.13 -2.75 -0.80
CA LEU A 52 23.13 -3.78 -0.53
C LEU A 52 22.02 -3.28 0.42
N SER A 53 22.37 -2.40 1.37
CA SER A 53 21.43 -1.75 2.29
C SER A 53 20.37 -0.88 1.58
N ARG A 54 20.66 -0.37 0.38
CA ARG A 54 19.68 0.39 -0.41
C ARG A 54 18.69 -0.54 -1.09
N THR A 55 19.13 -1.71 -1.55
CA THR A 55 18.27 -2.72 -2.17
C THR A 55 17.24 -3.26 -1.19
N ILE A 56 17.64 -3.58 0.05
CA ILE A 56 16.71 -4.06 1.09
C ILE A 56 15.64 -3.00 1.40
N ARG A 57 16.04 -1.73 1.56
CA ARG A 57 15.09 -0.62 1.76
C ARG A 57 14.09 -0.50 0.61
N VAL A 58 14.56 -0.54 -0.63
CA VAL A 58 13.67 -0.50 -1.82
C VAL A 58 12.69 -1.68 -1.83
N LEU A 59 13.14 -2.87 -1.45
CA LEU A 59 12.28 -4.06 -1.38
C LEU A 59 11.20 -3.91 -0.30
N LEU A 60 11.59 -3.49 0.91
CA LEU A 60 10.65 -3.24 2.01
C LEU A 60 9.64 -2.14 1.66
N ASP A 61 10.09 -1.06 1.01
CA ASP A 61 9.22 0.00 0.52
C ASP A 61 8.24 -0.54 -0.53
N LEU A 62 8.67 -1.42 -1.44
CA LEU A 62 7.80 -2.03 -2.45
C LEU A 62 6.73 -2.92 -1.81
N VAL A 63 7.11 -3.73 -0.81
CA VAL A 63 6.15 -4.54 -0.04
C VAL A 63 5.14 -3.64 0.66
N THR A 64 5.60 -2.55 1.26
CA THR A 64 4.74 -1.56 1.93
C THR A 64 3.76 -0.90 0.95
N VAL A 65 4.25 -0.44 -0.21
CA VAL A 65 3.41 0.16 -1.26
C VAL A 65 2.41 -0.86 -1.80
N HIS A 66 2.84 -2.10 -2.06
CA HIS A 66 1.94 -3.16 -2.51
C HIS A 66 0.86 -3.44 -1.47
N PHE A 67 1.24 -3.49 -0.19
CA PHE A 67 0.30 -3.69 0.91
C PHE A 67 -0.70 -2.54 1.04
N MET A 68 -0.23 -1.29 0.98
CA MET A 68 -1.10 -0.11 0.99
C MET A 68 -2.06 -0.10 -0.19
N LEU A 69 -1.58 -0.35 -1.41
CA LEU A 69 -2.45 -0.32 -2.59
C LEU A 69 -3.50 -1.45 -2.56
N ARG A 70 -3.11 -2.67 -2.18
CA ARG A 70 -3.98 -3.84 -2.29
C ARG A 70 -4.84 -4.10 -1.05
N TYR A 71 -4.35 -3.77 0.13
CA TYR A 71 -4.97 -4.16 1.41
C TYR A 71 -5.38 -3.00 2.30
N ALA A 72 -5.08 -1.75 1.96
CA ALA A 72 -5.59 -0.61 2.74
C ALA A 72 -7.12 -0.56 2.79
N ALA A 73 -7.81 -1.13 1.80
CA ALA A 73 -9.27 -1.18 1.79
C ALA A 73 -9.86 -2.30 2.66
N ARG A 74 -9.12 -3.39 2.91
CA ARG A 74 -9.59 -4.59 3.66
C ARG A 74 -8.45 -5.28 4.43
N PRO A 75 -7.83 -4.61 5.41
CA PRO A 75 -6.68 -5.14 6.14
C PRO A 75 -7.00 -6.41 6.94
N MET A 76 -8.26 -6.64 7.29
CA MET A 76 -8.70 -7.87 7.98
C MET A 76 -8.39 -9.14 7.18
N GLN A 77 -8.36 -9.09 5.85
CA GLN A 77 -8.07 -10.27 5.03
C GLN A 77 -6.62 -10.74 5.20
N TRP A 78 -5.68 -9.82 5.42
CA TRP A 78 -4.26 -10.16 5.61
C TRP A 78 -3.95 -10.61 7.01
N PHE A 79 -4.31 -9.76 7.98
CA PHE A 79 -4.08 -10.08 9.38
C PHE A 79 -4.94 -11.24 9.85
N GLY A 80 -6.15 -11.39 9.31
CA GLY A 80 -6.99 -12.56 9.58
C GLY A 80 -6.40 -13.86 9.04
N LEU A 81 -5.82 -13.86 7.82
CA LEU A 81 -5.13 -15.04 7.29
C LEU A 81 -3.90 -15.41 8.12
N LEU A 82 -3.09 -14.42 8.52
CA LEU A 82 -1.93 -14.63 9.40
C LEU A 82 -2.35 -15.12 10.80
N GLY A 83 -3.43 -14.55 11.35
CA GLY A 83 -4.02 -14.99 12.62
C GLY A 83 -4.51 -16.43 12.55
N LEU A 84 -5.19 -16.80 11.47
CA LEU A 84 -5.64 -18.18 11.23
C LEU A 84 -4.46 -19.13 11.07
N ALA A 85 -3.43 -18.75 10.31
CA ALA A 85 -2.22 -19.56 10.15
C ALA A 85 -1.51 -19.79 11.49
N SER A 86 -1.31 -18.73 12.28
CA SER A 86 -0.72 -18.81 13.62
C SER A 86 -1.58 -19.65 14.57
N GLY A 87 -2.91 -19.48 14.53
CA GLY A 87 -3.85 -20.27 15.32
C GLY A 87 -3.83 -21.76 14.93
N SER A 88 -3.67 -22.06 13.65
CA SER A 88 -3.52 -23.43 13.15
C SER A 88 -2.27 -24.10 13.73
N VAL A 89 -1.15 -23.38 13.73
CA VAL A 89 0.10 -23.83 14.35
C VAL A 89 -0.06 -24.02 15.86
N ALA A 90 -0.75 -23.10 16.53
CA ALA A 90 -1.01 -23.20 17.97
C ALA A 90 -1.81 -24.45 18.33
N VAL A 91 -2.90 -24.71 17.59
CA VAL A 91 -3.75 -25.90 17.79
C VAL A 91 -2.98 -27.18 17.47
N ALA A 92 -2.20 -27.21 16.38
CA ALA A 92 -1.40 -28.38 16.02
C ALA A 92 -0.33 -28.69 17.08
N ALA A 93 0.38 -27.67 17.56
CA ALA A 93 1.38 -27.82 18.61
C ALA A 93 0.75 -28.27 19.93
N LEU A 94 -0.39 -27.69 20.31
CA LEU A 94 -1.12 -28.09 21.52
C LEU A 94 -1.61 -29.54 21.42
N ALA A 95 -2.20 -29.93 20.28
CA ALA A 95 -2.64 -31.29 20.03
C ALA A 95 -1.48 -32.29 20.11
N ALA A 96 -0.31 -31.94 19.54
CA ALA A 96 0.88 -32.76 19.63
C ALA A 96 1.33 -32.99 21.09
N VAL A 97 1.32 -31.95 21.92
CA VAL A 97 1.66 -32.07 23.36
C VAL A 97 0.66 -32.95 24.10
N VAL A 98 -0.64 -32.81 23.81
CA VAL A 98 -1.69 -33.63 24.43
C VAL A 98 -1.52 -35.11 24.06
N VAL A 99 -1.25 -35.41 22.80
CA VAL A 99 -0.96 -36.78 22.33
C VAL A 99 0.30 -37.32 22.99
N MET A 100 1.37 -36.52 23.09
CA MET A 100 2.61 -36.94 23.76
C MET A 100 2.39 -37.29 25.22
N LYS A 101 1.59 -36.49 25.93
CA LYS A 101 1.24 -36.76 27.33
C LYS A 101 0.43 -38.03 27.49
N TRP A 102 -0.54 -38.27 26.61
CA TRP A 102 -1.38 -39.47 26.70
C TRP A 102 -0.59 -40.73 26.33
N ALA A 103 0.14 -40.73 25.21
CA ALA A 103 0.80 -41.93 24.70
C ALA A 103 2.11 -42.28 25.44
N TRP A 104 2.88 -41.28 25.87
CA TRP A 104 4.23 -41.49 26.43
C TRP A 104 4.44 -40.90 27.84
N ALA A 105 3.36 -40.45 28.50
CA ALA A 105 3.40 -39.86 29.85
C ALA A 105 4.49 -38.77 30.02
N THR A 106 4.82 -38.05 28.93
CA THR A 106 5.92 -37.09 28.92
C THR A 106 5.58 -35.84 29.74
N ASP A 107 6.57 -35.34 30.49
CA ASP A 107 6.43 -34.13 31.29
C ASP A 107 6.18 -32.88 30.42
N MET A 108 5.17 -32.11 30.78
CA MET A 108 4.76 -30.90 30.04
C MET A 108 5.70 -29.71 30.29
N THR A 109 6.33 -29.64 31.46
CA THR A 109 7.07 -28.46 31.93
C THR A 109 8.32 -28.15 31.09
N GLY A 110 8.92 -29.16 30.45
CA GLY A 110 10.10 -29.00 29.59
C GLY A 110 9.84 -29.08 28.09
N ASN A 111 8.59 -29.27 27.66
CA ASN A 111 8.30 -29.54 26.25
C ASN A 111 8.27 -28.24 25.42
N PRO A 112 9.19 -28.05 24.45
CA PRO A 112 9.23 -26.82 23.64
C PRO A 112 7.96 -26.61 22.81
N LEU A 113 7.21 -27.67 22.47
CA LEU A 113 5.95 -27.56 21.74
C LEU A 113 4.87 -26.85 22.56
N LEU A 114 4.91 -26.96 23.90
CA LEU A 114 3.98 -26.24 24.77
C LEU A 114 4.22 -24.73 24.68
N LEU A 115 5.48 -24.30 24.76
CA LEU A 115 5.87 -22.90 24.59
C LEU A 115 5.48 -22.35 23.22
N VAL A 116 5.71 -23.14 22.16
CA VAL A 116 5.29 -22.77 20.80
C VAL A 116 3.77 -22.61 20.71
N SER A 117 2.99 -23.51 21.33
CA SER A 117 1.52 -23.42 21.30
C SER A 117 1.00 -22.14 21.99
N VAL A 118 1.55 -21.79 23.14
CA VAL A 118 1.18 -20.58 23.90
C VAL A 118 1.56 -19.33 23.12
N LEU A 119 2.80 -19.26 22.62
CA LEU A 119 3.28 -18.11 21.85
C LEU A 119 2.48 -17.93 20.56
N ALA A 120 2.22 -19.01 19.82
CA ALA A 120 1.44 -18.97 18.59
C ALA A 120 -0.03 -18.56 18.85
N THR A 121 -0.59 -18.91 20.01
CA THR A 121 -1.94 -18.47 20.42
C THR A 121 -1.96 -16.96 20.67
N ILE A 122 -0.98 -16.42 21.39
CA ILE A 122 -0.85 -14.98 21.64
C ILE A 122 -0.72 -14.23 20.31
N LEU A 123 0.12 -14.72 19.40
CA LEU A 123 0.29 -14.14 18.07
C LEU A 123 -0.99 -14.18 17.23
N ALA A 124 -1.75 -15.29 17.29
CA ALA A 124 -3.02 -15.41 16.58
C ALA A 124 -4.01 -14.33 17.02
N VAL A 125 -4.17 -14.14 18.33
CA VAL A 125 -5.02 -13.09 18.91
C VAL A 125 -4.52 -11.70 18.53
N GLN A 126 -3.21 -11.46 18.56
CA GLN A 126 -2.63 -10.18 18.18
C GLN A 126 -2.89 -9.83 16.72
N PHE A 127 -2.76 -10.80 15.80
CA PHE A 127 -3.06 -10.57 14.39
C PHE A 127 -4.54 -10.28 14.16
N VAL A 128 -5.46 -11.02 14.79
CA VAL A 128 -6.90 -10.71 14.70
C VAL A 128 -7.19 -9.29 15.20
N SER A 129 -6.57 -8.89 16.31
CA SER A 129 -6.73 -7.55 16.89
C SER A 129 -6.22 -6.45 15.95
N LEU A 130 -5.04 -6.62 15.37
CA LEU A 130 -4.48 -5.71 14.36
C LEU A 130 -5.34 -5.63 13.09
N GLY A 131 -5.96 -6.74 12.68
CA GLY A 131 -6.89 -6.78 11.55
C GLY A 131 -8.12 -5.90 11.77
N ILE A 132 -8.74 -6.00 12.95
CA ILE A 132 -9.92 -5.20 13.33
C ILE A 132 -9.57 -3.72 13.46
N LEU A 133 -8.43 -3.41 14.09
CA LEU A 133 -7.93 -2.03 14.21
C LEU A 133 -7.68 -1.43 12.83
N GLY A 134 -7.01 -2.18 11.95
CA GLY A 134 -6.77 -1.76 10.58
C GLY A 134 -8.06 -1.48 9.82
N GLU A 135 -9.06 -2.35 9.95
CA GLU A 135 -10.34 -2.21 9.25
C GLU A 135 -11.09 -0.96 9.71
N THR A 136 -11.03 -0.67 11.02
CA THR A 136 -11.61 0.54 11.61
C THR A 136 -10.88 1.80 11.13
N THR A 137 -9.55 1.82 11.16
CA THR A 137 -8.76 2.95 10.65
C THR A 137 -8.98 3.17 9.15
N ALA A 138 -9.06 2.11 8.36
CA ALA A 138 -9.35 2.19 6.93
C ALA A 138 -10.71 2.83 6.68
N ARG A 139 -11.76 2.38 7.38
CA ARG A 139 -13.10 2.97 7.27
C ARG A 139 -13.11 4.45 7.61
N ILE A 140 -12.47 4.84 8.72
CA ILE A 140 -12.35 6.24 9.11
C ILE A 140 -11.60 7.05 8.04
N TYR A 141 -10.50 6.52 7.51
CA TYR A 141 -9.70 7.18 6.48
C TYR A 141 -10.50 7.43 5.19
N PHE A 142 -11.22 6.42 4.69
CA PHE A 142 -12.02 6.57 3.47
C PHE A 142 -13.25 7.45 3.69
N GLN A 143 -13.87 7.38 4.87
CA GLN A 143 -15.04 8.20 5.21
C GLN A 143 -14.68 9.69 5.36
N THR A 144 -13.53 10.00 5.97
CA THR A 144 -13.08 11.39 6.16
C THR A 144 -12.62 12.06 4.87
N ARG A 145 -12.01 11.32 3.95
CA ARG A 145 -11.52 11.89 2.68
C ARG A 145 -12.56 12.00 1.59
N GLY A 146 -13.72 11.33 1.70
CA GLY A 146 -14.76 11.36 0.66
C GLY A 146 -14.30 10.86 -0.71
N ILE A 147 -13.16 10.15 -0.77
CA ILE A 147 -12.60 9.64 -2.02
C ILE A 147 -13.34 8.34 -2.34
N ALA A 148 -14.09 8.33 -3.44
CA ALA A 148 -14.70 7.11 -3.95
C ALA A 148 -13.62 6.04 -4.20
N PRO A 149 -13.81 4.78 -3.76
CA PRO A 149 -12.83 3.71 -3.91
C PRO A 149 -12.64 3.23 -5.36
N TYR A 150 -13.26 3.89 -6.34
CA TYR A 150 -13.20 3.57 -7.75
C TYR A 150 -12.87 4.81 -8.59
N ALA A 151 -12.09 4.62 -9.66
CA ALA A 151 -11.81 5.65 -10.65
C ALA A 151 -12.55 5.31 -11.95
N VAL A 152 -13.36 6.25 -12.44
CA VAL A 152 -14.11 6.08 -13.70
C VAL A 152 -13.22 6.49 -14.86
N ARG A 153 -12.77 5.53 -15.68
CA ARG A 153 -11.86 5.78 -16.81
C ARG A 153 -12.54 6.42 -18.02
N SER A 154 -13.77 6.01 -18.31
CA SER A 154 -14.57 6.59 -19.40
C SER A 154 -16.03 6.23 -19.21
N VAL A 155 -16.91 7.20 -19.40
CA VAL A 155 -18.36 6.94 -19.44
C VAL A 155 -18.78 6.82 -20.91
N ARG A 156 -19.51 5.76 -21.26
CA ARG A 156 -20.05 5.56 -22.61
C ARG A 156 -21.58 5.48 -22.52
N ASN A 157 -22.29 6.02 -23.53
CA ASN A 157 -23.75 6.00 -23.65
C ASN A 157 -24.53 6.61 -22.47
N VAL A 158 -24.07 7.73 -21.92
CA VAL A 158 -24.87 8.51 -20.96
C VAL A 158 -25.99 9.24 -21.71
N ARG A 159 -27.25 9.05 -21.30
CA ARG A 159 -28.39 9.91 -21.70
C ARG A 159 -28.03 11.38 -21.44
N GLU A 160 -28.49 12.31 -22.28
CA GLU A 160 -28.08 13.72 -22.23
C GLU A 160 -28.23 14.36 -20.83
N GLU A 161 -29.24 13.96 -20.07
CA GLU A 161 -29.47 14.41 -18.68
C GLU A 161 -28.36 13.99 -17.72
N GLY A 162 -27.85 12.76 -17.84
CA GLY A 162 -26.72 12.29 -17.04
C GLY A 162 -25.40 12.92 -17.48
N ARG A 163 -25.29 13.32 -18.75
CA ARG A 163 -24.09 13.96 -19.29
C ARG A 163 -23.90 15.37 -18.71
N ARG A 164 -24.98 16.13 -18.49
CA ARG A 164 -24.95 17.45 -17.83
C ARG A 164 -24.54 17.37 -16.36
N ARG A 165 -25.11 16.45 -15.58
CA ARG A 165 -24.74 16.24 -14.16
C ARG A 165 -23.28 15.82 -14.00
N LEU A 166 -22.80 14.92 -14.86
CA LEU A 166 -21.39 14.50 -14.83
C LEU A 166 -20.45 15.63 -15.24
N GLN A 167 -20.84 16.51 -16.17
CA GLN A 167 -20.06 17.69 -16.55
C GLN A 167 -19.98 18.72 -15.41
N GLU A 168 -21.07 18.90 -14.65
CA GLU A 168 -21.08 19.73 -13.44
C GLU A 168 -20.17 19.15 -12.35
N GLU A 169 -20.28 17.84 -12.05
CA GLU A 169 -19.41 17.17 -11.08
C GLU A 169 -17.93 17.15 -11.50
N THR A 170 -17.63 16.93 -12.79
CA THR A 170 -16.24 17.00 -13.29
C THR A 170 -15.72 18.42 -13.41
N ALA A 171 -16.56 19.44 -13.59
CA ALA A 171 -16.15 20.84 -13.56
C ALA A 171 -15.83 21.31 -12.12
N ASP A 172 -16.54 20.80 -11.11
CA ASP A 172 -16.24 21.06 -9.70
C ASP A 172 -15.03 20.24 -9.20
N ALA A 173 -14.84 19.02 -9.72
CA ALA A 173 -13.62 18.24 -9.49
C ALA A 173 -12.44 18.69 -10.37
N ALA A 174 -12.68 19.51 -11.39
CA ALA A 174 -11.62 20.08 -12.22
C ALA A 174 -10.81 21.07 -11.38
N TRP A 175 -9.53 20.77 -11.26
CA TRP A 175 -8.50 21.63 -10.66
C TRP A 175 -8.73 23.11 -11.00
N LYS A 176 -9.20 23.88 -10.01
CA LYS A 176 -9.10 25.34 -10.02
C LYS A 176 -7.65 25.67 -9.74
N PRO A 177 -6.92 26.33 -10.66
CA PRO A 177 -5.56 26.76 -10.36
C PRO A 177 -5.63 27.60 -9.08
N ALA A 178 -4.81 27.25 -8.09
CA ALA A 178 -4.63 28.08 -6.92
C ALA A 178 -4.42 29.52 -7.40
N GLY A 179 -5.30 30.42 -6.96
CA GLY A 179 -5.28 31.82 -7.36
C GLY A 179 -3.86 32.37 -7.24
N ARG A 180 -3.46 33.19 -8.21
CA ARG A 180 -2.25 34.00 -8.14
C ARG A 180 -2.34 34.90 -6.89
N SER A 181 -1.92 34.39 -5.75
CA SER A 181 -1.66 35.19 -4.55
C SER A 181 -0.15 35.28 -4.36
N HIS A 182 0.46 36.23 -5.05
CA HIS A 182 1.40 37.20 -4.47
C HIS A 182 1.92 38.09 -5.59
N GLY A 183 1.61 39.38 -5.46
CA GLY A 183 2.07 40.42 -6.36
C GLY A 183 3.59 40.49 -6.34
N VAL A 184 4.19 40.30 -7.51
CA VAL A 184 5.51 40.85 -7.78
C VAL A 184 5.30 42.34 -8.02
N GLY A 185 5.49 43.14 -6.97
CA GLY A 185 5.59 44.59 -7.11
C GLY A 185 6.77 44.94 -8.03
N PRO A 186 6.65 45.94 -8.90
CA PRO A 186 7.73 46.34 -9.78
C PRO A 186 8.93 46.80 -8.95
N LYS A 187 10.07 46.12 -9.09
CA LYS A 187 11.36 46.67 -8.67
C LYS A 187 11.62 47.91 -9.52
N GLN A 188 11.51 49.07 -8.90
CA GLN A 188 11.95 50.33 -9.47
C GLN A 188 13.46 50.25 -9.70
N ALA A 189 13.87 50.58 -10.92
CA ALA A 189 15.23 50.88 -11.25
C ALA A 189 15.52 52.32 -10.76
N ALA A 190 16.56 52.48 -9.96
CA ALA A 190 17.28 53.71 -9.71
C ALA A 190 18.73 53.34 -9.37
#